data_AF-A0A1M6BQM5-F1
#
_entry.id   AF-A0A1M6BQM5-F1
#
_cell.length_a   1.000
_cell.length_b   1.000
_cell.length_c   1.000
_cell.angle_alpha   90.00
_cell.angle_beta   90.00
_cell.angle_gamma   90.00
#
_symmetry.space_group_name_H-M   'P 1'
#
loop_
_entity.id
_entity.type
_entity.pdbx_description
1 polymer ?
#
loop_
_entity_poly.entity_id
_entity_poly.type
_entity_poly.pdbx_seq_one_letter_code
_entity_poly.pdbx_strand_id
1 'polypeptide(L)'
;MKKIYMFLIIIILGLVFVLYKNVTLPLAPKIQARNLKTSPLLGDWYVDKYVTLKDKSSYNNEPDKYLGKVAHFSNESIFFNDEGLTNPSFKVKRVNSKDYFWDNYKIKANMIGIDKEYIQIITISSKEHFFDEYLKIDETHLAKYNEGLLLFFTKENSTNEKQVQKSIDYTQLASEKEQEVRAKSGLLLGLKSNNSYRTIWVSQVNNKFMDIAEINDILLPRISGFWKIGTDGTSLWAAPITSNTIKDSNNDIQRVQNLQDVSVLFAGNDFICVDNKKNLQVLPLDNLKGHPLELSKIFVREEDKYSIDGLSNDTITKAKEFSETNWGVFRRGGRWILRGRKKLIDNDGFKEFDIAYAAPKSLTTYDELYPSFNIIKTKIPEAVDAFSSPNKDFLVVLTDKELLTVPIQGNSLGDVQQRIALKRNETVVMANWATGHYVDEWLKKVKE
;
A
#
# COMPACT_ATOMS: atom_id res chain seq x y z
N MET A 1 42.44 -47.10 28.67
CA MET A 1 41.44 -46.14 29.21
C MET A 1 41.42 -44.80 28.46
N LYS A 2 42.52 -44.04 28.31
CA LYS A 2 42.54 -42.73 27.61
C LYS A 2 41.96 -42.72 26.18
N LYS A 3 42.22 -43.77 25.37
CA LYS A 3 41.70 -43.87 23.99
C LYS A 3 40.17 -44.04 23.91
N ILE A 4 39.56 -44.65 24.92
CA ILE A 4 38.10 -44.86 24.99
C ILE A 4 37.38 -43.54 25.31
N TYR A 5 37.94 -42.74 26.24
CA TYR A 5 37.40 -41.41 26.55
C TYR A 5 37.47 -40.46 25.35
N MET A 6 38.57 -40.50 24.59
CA MET A 6 38.72 -39.66 23.39
C MET A 6 37.68 -40.02 22.32
N PHE A 7 37.41 -41.32 22.13
CA PHE A 7 36.38 -41.79 21.19
C PHE A 7 34.97 -41.37 21.63
N LEU A 8 34.68 -41.44 22.95
CA LEU A 8 33.40 -40.99 23.51
C LEU A 8 33.17 -39.48 23.30
N ILE A 9 34.21 -38.67 23.49
CA ILE A 9 34.16 -37.21 23.28
C ILE A 9 33.86 -36.85 21.81
N ILE A 10 34.46 -37.58 20.86
CA ILE A 10 34.21 -37.36 19.42
C ILE A 10 32.76 -37.70 19.07
N ILE A 11 32.21 -38.77 19.63
CA ILE A 11 30.79 -39.14 19.44
C ILE A 11 29.86 -38.07 20.01
N ILE A 12 30.16 -37.55 21.21
CA ILE A 12 29.38 -36.48 21.84
C ILE A 12 29.45 -35.20 21.01
N LEU A 13 30.62 -34.80 20.52
CA LEU A 13 30.76 -33.64 19.62
C LEU A 13 30.01 -33.83 18.30
N GLY A 14 30.02 -35.04 17.73
CA GLY A 14 29.22 -35.38 16.55
C GLY A 14 27.72 -35.27 16.80
N LEU A 15 27.24 -35.77 17.94
CA LEU A 15 25.84 -35.64 18.36
C LEU A 15 25.42 -34.18 18.57
N VAL A 16 26.27 -33.36 19.20
CA VAL A 16 26.03 -31.93 19.37
C VAL A 16 25.99 -31.21 18.03
N PHE A 17 26.85 -31.58 17.07
CA PHE A 17 26.84 -30.99 15.73
C PHE A 17 25.58 -31.37 14.93
N VAL A 18 25.12 -32.63 15.03
CA VAL A 18 23.88 -33.10 14.42
C VAL A 18 22.66 -32.44 15.05
N LEU A 19 22.65 -32.25 16.37
CA LEU A 19 21.61 -31.49 17.07
C LEU A 19 21.62 -30.02 16.63
N TYR A 20 22.78 -29.37 16.58
CA TYR A 20 22.90 -27.97 16.14
C TYR A 20 22.39 -27.77 14.69
N LYS A 21 22.71 -28.68 13.77
CA LYS A 21 22.25 -28.59 12.38
C LYS A 21 20.74 -28.82 12.21
N ASN A 22 20.11 -29.60 13.09
CA ASN A 22 18.69 -29.96 13.01
C ASN A 22 17.81 -29.13 13.96
N VAL A 23 18.39 -28.34 14.87
CA VAL A 23 17.67 -27.38 15.69
C VAL A 23 17.45 -26.10 14.89
N THR A 24 16.52 -26.17 13.93
CA THR A 24 15.74 -25.00 13.55
C THR A 24 14.54 -24.93 14.49
N LEU A 25 14.79 -24.56 15.75
CA LEU A 25 13.71 -24.17 16.65
C LEU A 25 13.25 -22.78 16.20
N PRO A 26 12.03 -22.61 15.65
CA PRO A 26 11.48 -21.28 15.51
C PRO A 26 11.27 -20.75 16.94
N LEU A 27 12.15 -19.86 17.38
CA LEU A 27 12.01 -19.13 18.65
C LEU A 27 10.82 -18.15 18.63
N ALA A 28 10.12 -18.04 17.51
CA ALA A 28 8.84 -17.36 17.43
C ALA A 28 7.70 -18.35 17.75
N PRO A 29 6.92 -18.13 18.81
CA PRO A 29 5.68 -18.89 19.00
C PRO A 29 4.82 -18.74 17.74
N LYS A 30 4.36 -19.88 17.19
CA LYS A 30 3.46 -19.91 16.04
C LYS A 30 2.11 -19.34 16.48
N ILE A 31 1.93 -18.02 16.36
CA ILE A 31 0.65 -17.36 16.62
C ILE A 31 -0.30 -17.76 15.48
N GLN A 32 -1.15 -18.76 15.72
CA GLN A 32 -2.28 -19.01 14.82
C GLN A 32 -3.24 -17.82 14.95
N ALA A 33 -3.59 -17.20 13.82
CA ALA A 33 -4.67 -16.23 13.75
C ALA A 33 -5.94 -16.87 14.34
N ARG A 34 -6.49 -16.27 15.40
CA ARG A 34 -7.63 -16.81 16.11
C ARG A 34 -8.90 -16.45 15.31
N ASN A 35 -9.55 -17.44 14.71
CA ASN A 35 -10.88 -17.25 14.13
C ASN A 35 -11.84 -16.82 15.25
N LEU A 36 -12.34 -15.59 15.17
CA LEU A 36 -13.32 -15.07 16.12
C LEU A 36 -14.68 -15.73 15.84
N LYS A 37 -15.21 -16.44 16.85
CA LYS A 37 -16.56 -17.01 16.79
C LYS A 37 -17.66 -15.99 17.11
N THR A 38 -17.27 -14.87 17.72
CA THR A 38 -18.17 -13.81 18.17
C THR A 38 -17.80 -12.49 17.51
N SER A 39 -18.79 -11.74 17.08
CA SER A 39 -18.61 -10.40 16.53
C SER A 39 -17.88 -9.50 17.56
N PRO A 40 -16.74 -8.89 17.20
CA PRO A 40 -16.02 -7.97 18.09
C PRO A 40 -16.77 -6.65 18.32
N LEU A 41 -17.84 -6.41 17.56
CA LEU A 41 -18.68 -5.22 17.56
C LEU A 41 -20.12 -5.52 18.02
N LEU A 42 -20.35 -6.64 18.70
CA LEU A 42 -21.72 -7.11 19.01
C LEU A 42 -22.61 -6.04 19.69
N GLY A 43 -23.81 -5.87 19.13
CA GLY A 43 -24.86 -4.96 19.60
C GLY A 43 -25.22 -3.86 18.58
N ASP A 44 -26.03 -2.91 19.06
CA ASP A 44 -26.49 -1.74 18.32
C ASP A 44 -25.67 -0.50 18.65
N TRP A 45 -25.32 0.25 17.60
CA TRP A 45 -24.46 1.43 17.67
C TRP A 45 -25.08 2.55 16.84
N TYR A 46 -25.32 3.70 17.44
CA TYR A 46 -25.91 4.83 16.72
C TYR A 46 -24.84 5.86 16.36
N VAL A 47 -24.99 6.52 15.21
CA VAL A 47 -24.12 7.62 14.81
C VAL A 47 -24.43 8.84 15.67
N ASP A 48 -23.45 9.30 16.44
CA ASP A 48 -23.62 10.43 17.38
C ASP A 48 -22.93 11.72 16.91
N LYS A 49 -21.89 11.60 16.09
CA LYS A 49 -21.21 12.71 15.42
C LYS A 49 -20.56 12.27 14.11
N TYR A 50 -20.18 13.25 13.31
CA TYR A 50 -19.30 13.05 12.16
C TYR A 50 -18.21 14.12 12.11
N VAL A 51 -17.13 13.81 11.37
CA VAL A 51 -16.04 14.75 11.06
C VAL A 51 -15.98 14.97 9.55
N THR A 52 -16.01 16.24 9.13
CA THR A 52 -15.72 16.62 7.74
C THR A 52 -14.22 16.86 7.55
N LEU A 53 -13.67 16.30 6.49
CA LEU A 53 -12.24 16.43 6.13
C LEU A 53 -12.01 17.42 4.97
N LYS A 54 -13.08 17.76 4.24
CA LYS A 54 -13.13 18.74 3.16
C LYS A 54 -14.26 19.74 3.46
N ASP A 55 -14.34 20.81 2.69
CA ASP A 55 -15.44 21.77 2.77
C ASP A 55 -16.79 21.08 2.58
N LYS A 56 -17.81 21.53 3.33
CA LYS A 56 -19.16 20.95 3.25
C LYS A 56 -19.75 20.94 1.83
N SER A 57 -19.36 21.91 0.99
CA SER A 57 -19.76 21.99 -0.43
C SER A 57 -19.20 20.86 -1.30
N SER A 58 -18.19 20.12 -0.82
CA SER A 58 -17.54 19.03 -1.57
C SER A 58 -18.27 17.68 -1.42
N TYR A 59 -19.35 17.62 -0.64
CA TYR A 59 -20.10 16.40 -0.38
C TYR A 59 -21.39 16.38 -1.21
N ASN A 60 -21.65 15.25 -1.87
CA ASN A 60 -22.85 15.07 -2.71
C ASN A 60 -24.16 15.07 -1.91
N ASN A 61 -24.08 14.79 -0.60
CA ASN A 61 -25.22 14.68 0.30
C ASN A 61 -24.95 15.44 1.59
N GLU A 62 -26.01 15.95 2.24
CA GLU A 62 -25.89 16.58 3.55
C GLU A 62 -25.36 15.57 4.59
N PRO A 63 -24.22 15.85 5.24
CA PRO A 63 -23.63 14.94 6.23
C PRO A 63 -24.57 14.60 7.40
N ASP A 64 -25.50 15.49 7.72
CA ASP A 64 -26.45 15.34 8.83
C ASP A 64 -27.41 14.15 8.64
N LYS A 65 -27.59 13.64 7.41
CA LYS A 65 -28.45 12.46 7.12
C LYS A 65 -28.02 11.18 7.86
N TYR A 66 -26.78 11.13 8.36
CA TYR A 66 -26.25 9.97 9.06
C TYR A 66 -26.51 10.01 10.57
N LEU A 67 -26.75 11.19 11.15
CA LEU A 67 -26.91 11.33 12.59
C LEU A 67 -28.13 10.52 13.08
N GLY A 68 -27.94 9.78 14.17
CA GLY A 68 -28.96 8.91 14.77
C GLY A 68 -29.20 7.58 14.05
N LYS A 69 -28.61 7.34 12.86
CA LYS A 69 -28.70 6.02 12.20
C LYS A 69 -28.02 4.95 13.03
N VAL A 70 -28.60 3.75 13.05
CA VAL A 70 -28.11 2.62 13.84
C VAL A 70 -27.41 1.60 12.93
N ALA A 71 -26.23 1.17 13.35
CA ALA A 71 -25.52 0.01 12.83
C ALA A 71 -25.75 -1.18 13.78
N HIS A 72 -26.23 -2.29 13.23
CA HIS A 72 -26.47 -3.53 13.95
C HIS A 72 -25.37 -4.54 13.63
N PHE A 73 -24.77 -5.14 14.66
CA PHE A 73 -23.77 -6.20 14.50
C PHE A 73 -24.13 -7.43 15.34
N SER A 74 -24.31 -8.56 14.67
CA SER A 74 -24.46 -9.87 15.29
C SER A 74 -23.47 -10.87 14.71
N ASN A 75 -23.55 -12.13 15.15
CA ASN A 75 -22.76 -13.21 14.56
C ASN A 75 -23.32 -13.69 13.21
N GLU A 76 -24.59 -13.39 12.93
CA GLU A 76 -25.32 -13.87 11.74
C GLU A 76 -25.41 -12.81 10.67
N SER A 77 -25.50 -11.54 11.06
CA SER A 77 -25.72 -10.43 10.16
C SER A 77 -25.12 -9.12 10.65
N ILE A 78 -24.79 -8.26 9.70
CA ILE A 78 -24.39 -6.87 9.92
C ILE A 78 -25.24 -6.01 9.01
N PHE A 79 -25.69 -4.87 9.52
CA PHE A 79 -26.51 -3.93 8.74
C PHE A 79 -26.19 -2.49 9.12
N PHE A 80 -25.99 -1.64 8.12
CA PHE A 80 -25.89 -0.19 8.28
C PHE A 80 -26.23 0.52 6.97
N ASN A 81 -27.09 1.55 7.03
CA ASN A 81 -27.39 2.43 5.91
C ASN A 81 -27.80 1.69 4.62
N ASP A 82 -28.80 0.81 4.72
CA ASP A 82 -29.37 0.01 3.63
C ASP A 82 -28.41 -1.02 3.00
N GLU A 83 -27.21 -1.17 3.56
CA GLU A 83 -26.25 -2.20 3.21
C GLU A 83 -26.18 -3.25 4.31
N GLY A 84 -26.10 -4.53 3.92
CA GLY A 84 -26.05 -5.62 4.86
C GLY A 84 -25.25 -6.82 4.37
N LEU A 85 -24.75 -7.59 5.33
CA LEU A 85 -23.97 -8.80 5.11
C LEU A 85 -24.48 -9.92 6.00
N THR A 86 -24.70 -11.11 5.43
CA THR A 86 -25.00 -12.34 6.17
C THR A 86 -23.75 -13.20 6.33
N ASN A 87 -23.64 -13.92 7.46
CA ASN A 87 -22.51 -14.77 7.83
C ASN A 87 -21.16 -14.02 7.76
N PRO A 88 -20.99 -12.92 8.52
CA PRO A 88 -19.76 -12.15 8.52
C PRO A 88 -18.59 -12.95 9.12
N SER A 89 -17.41 -12.76 8.53
CA SER A 89 -16.13 -13.10 9.14
C SER A 89 -15.41 -11.82 9.56
N PHE A 90 -14.66 -11.90 10.67
CA PHE A 90 -14.01 -10.74 11.28
C PHE A 90 -12.51 -10.97 11.39
N LYS A 91 -11.75 -9.91 11.11
CA LYS A 91 -10.32 -9.82 11.34
C LYS A 91 -10.01 -8.57 12.14
N VAL A 92 -9.15 -8.69 13.15
CA VAL A 92 -8.89 -7.61 14.12
C VAL A 92 -7.42 -7.27 14.14
N LYS A 93 -7.09 -6.03 13.77
CA LYS A 93 -5.73 -5.52 13.71
C LYS A 93 -5.57 -4.35 14.67
N ARG A 94 -4.66 -4.45 15.63
CA ARG A 94 -4.36 -3.33 16.54
C ARG A 94 -3.36 -2.39 15.87
N VAL A 95 -3.58 -1.08 15.91
CA VAL A 95 -2.69 -0.08 15.30
C VAL A 95 -2.49 1.11 16.22
N ASN A 96 -1.37 1.83 16.07
CA ASN A 96 -1.18 3.13 16.71
C ASN A 96 -2.16 4.14 16.09
N SER A 97 -2.92 4.86 16.92
CA SER A 97 -3.95 5.79 16.45
C SER A 97 -3.37 6.99 15.71
N LYS A 98 -2.29 7.59 16.24
CA LYS A 98 -1.68 8.79 15.64
C LYS A 98 -1.18 8.49 14.24
N ASP A 99 -0.43 7.40 14.09
CA ASP A 99 0.13 6.99 12.80
C ASP A 99 -0.98 6.61 11.82
N TYR A 100 -1.98 5.83 12.26
CA TYR A 100 -3.08 5.41 11.39
C TYR A 100 -3.90 6.59 10.86
N PHE A 101 -4.29 7.55 11.71
CA PHE A 101 -5.08 8.69 11.27
C PHE A 101 -4.28 9.66 10.38
N TRP A 102 -2.98 9.81 10.64
CA TRP A 102 -2.09 10.59 9.78
C TRP A 102 -1.89 9.94 8.41
N ASP A 103 -1.63 8.63 8.38
CA ASP A 103 -1.36 7.88 7.15
C ASP A 103 -2.59 7.82 6.24
N ASN A 104 -3.79 7.59 6.80
CA ASN A 104 -5.00 7.34 6.02
C ASN A 104 -5.86 8.58 5.74
N TYR A 105 -5.78 9.60 6.62
CA TYR A 105 -6.67 10.77 6.55
C TYR A 105 -5.95 12.11 6.68
N LYS A 106 -4.64 12.12 6.99
CA LYS A 106 -3.82 13.34 7.17
C LYS A 106 -4.40 14.27 8.25
N ILE A 107 -4.85 13.66 9.36
CA ILE A 107 -5.41 14.34 10.53
C ILE A 107 -4.78 13.81 11.83
N LYS A 108 -4.90 14.61 12.89
CA LYS A 108 -4.51 14.25 14.25
C LYS A 108 -5.70 13.66 15.00
N ALA A 109 -5.54 12.44 15.51
CA ALA A 109 -6.59 11.70 16.19
C ALA A 109 -7.15 12.43 17.43
N ASN A 110 -6.29 13.08 18.22
CA ASN A 110 -6.71 13.80 19.43
C ASN A 110 -7.63 15.00 19.14
N MET A 111 -7.45 15.67 18.00
CA MET A 111 -8.29 16.82 17.60
C MET A 111 -9.73 16.42 17.26
N ILE A 112 -10.00 15.12 17.06
CA ILE A 112 -11.35 14.60 16.81
C ILE A 112 -11.89 13.77 17.98
N GLY A 113 -11.22 13.84 19.15
CA GLY A 113 -11.62 13.17 20.38
C GLY A 113 -11.14 11.72 20.48
N ILE A 114 -10.04 11.36 19.82
CA ILE A 114 -9.40 10.04 19.94
C ILE A 114 -8.06 10.20 20.68
N ASP A 115 -8.08 9.96 21.98
CA ASP A 115 -6.89 10.05 22.84
C ASP A 115 -6.22 8.70 23.12
N LYS A 116 -6.86 7.59 22.71
CA LYS A 116 -6.31 6.24 22.86
C LYS A 116 -5.05 6.10 22.01
N GLU A 117 -3.95 5.61 22.60
CA GLU A 117 -2.70 5.37 21.86
C GLU A 117 -2.86 4.30 20.77
N TYR A 118 -3.68 3.27 21.04
CA TYR A 118 -3.98 2.21 20.10
C TYR A 118 -5.48 2.05 19.91
N ILE A 119 -5.87 1.75 18.67
CA ILE A 119 -7.23 1.37 18.29
C ILE A 119 -7.21 0.01 17.58
N GLN A 120 -8.38 -0.58 17.40
CA GLN A 120 -8.54 -1.83 16.66
C GLN A 120 -9.25 -1.57 15.33
N ILE A 121 -8.65 -2.03 14.25
CA ILE A 121 -9.26 -2.08 12.92
C ILE A 121 -9.99 -3.41 12.81
N ILE A 122 -11.31 -3.34 12.60
CA ILE A 122 -12.20 -4.48 12.44
C ILE A 122 -12.55 -4.57 10.97
N THR A 123 -11.88 -5.47 10.25
CA THR A 123 -12.22 -5.80 8.87
C THR A 123 -13.32 -6.84 8.86
N ILE A 124 -14.40 -6.55 8.14
CA ILE A 124 -15.56 -7.41 7.97
C ILE A 124 -15.54 -7.98 6.55
N SER A 125 -15.77 -9.27 6.40
CA SER A 125 -15.75 -9.95 5.11
C SER A 125 -16.84 -11.03 5.05
N SER A 126 -17.18 -11.49 3.84
CA SER A 126 -17.97 -12.70 3.65
C SER A 126 -17.21 -13.66 2.75
N LYS A 127 -16.97 -14.87 3.26
CA LYS A 127 -16.05 -15.85 2.66
C LYS A 127 -14.66 -15.22 2.46
N GLU A 128 -14.34 -14.81 1.23
CA GLU A 128 -13.06 -14.19 0.85
C GLU A 128 -13.20 -12.75 0.32
N HIS A 129 -14.40 -12.16 0.38
CA HIS A 129 -14.63 -10.80 -0.12
C HIS A 129 -14.73 -9.80 1.03
N PHE A 130 -13.96 -8.72 0.93
CA PHE A 130 -14.07 -7.55 1.80
C PHE A 130 -15.47 -6.95 1.71
N PHE A 131 -16.06 -6.63 2.85
CA PHE A 131 -17.35 -5.94 2.94
C PHE A 131 -17.17 -4.52 3.47
N ASP A 132 -16.59 -4.37 4.67
CA ASP A 132 -16.48 -3.08 5.33
C ASP A 132 -15.37 -3.05 6.40
N GLU A 133 -15.02 -1.86 6.89
CA GLU A 133 -14.02 -1.66 7.94
C GLU A 133 -14.51 -0.65 8.99
N TYR A 134 -14.39 -1.02 10.27
CA TYR A 134 -14.68 -0.15 11.41
C TYR A 134 -13.45 0.01 12.31
N LEU A 135 -13.32 1.20 12.89
CA LEU A 135 -12.29 1.57 13.85
C LEU A 135 -12.89 1.47 15.26
N LYS A 136 -12.60 0.39 15.98
CA LYS A 136 -12.98 0.27 17.39
C LYS A 136 -12.01 1.09 18.24
N ILE A 137 -12.50 2.21 18.76
CA ILE A 137 -11.73 3.14 19.61
C ILE A 137 -11.68 2.59 21.03
N ASP A 138 -12.84 2.14 21.54
CA ASP A 138 -12.98 1.44 22.81
C ASP A 138 -14.25 0.54 22.79
N GLU A 139 -14.72 0.09 23.96
CA GLU A 139 -15.89 -0.80 24.07
C GLU A 139 -17.23 -0.10 23.80
N THR A 140 -17.25 1.23 23.79
CA THR A 140 -18.45 2.07 23.64
C THR A 140 -18.41 2.99 22.43
N HIS A 141 -17.25 3.20 21.80
CA HIS A 141 -17.08 4.10 20.66
C HIS A 141 -16.43 3.42 19.45
N LEU A 142 -17.03 3.62 18.27
CA LEU A 142 -16.50 3.21 16.97
C LEU A 142 -16.36 4.42 16.04
N ALA A 143 -15.58 4.26 14.97
CA ALA A 143 -15.61 5.15 13.82
C ALA A 143 -15.58 4.37 12.50
N LYS A 144 -16.12 4.95 11.43
CA LYS A 144 -16.04 4.42 10.05
C LYS A 144 -15.84 5.58 9.08
N TYR A 145 -14.99 5.37 8.07
CA TYR A 145 -14.91 6.28 6.94
C TYR A 145 -15.97 5.95 5.90
N ASN A 146 -16.85 6.90 5.59
CA ASN A 146 -17.96 6.72 4.64
C ASN A 146 -18.23 8.01 3.85
N GLU A 147 -18.25 7.94 2.52
CA GLU A 147 -18.54 9.08 1.63
C GLU A 147 -17.71 10.35 1.93
N GLY A 148 -16.45 10.19 2.34
CA GLY A 148 -15.58 11.33 2.70
C GLY A 148 -15.75 11.88 4.12
N LEU A 149 -16.60 11.25 4.93
CA LEU A 149 -16.85 11.58 6.33
C LEU A 149 -16.24 10.51 7.24
N LEU A 150 -15.77 10.92 8.42
CA LEU A 150 -15.56 9.97 9.52
C LEU A 150 -16.82 10.00 10.39
N LEU A 151 -17.62 8.94 10.32
CA LEU A 151 -18.79 8.73 11.17
C LEU A 151 -18.33 8.11 12.49
N PHE A 152 -18.78 8.65 13.62
CA PHE A 152 -18.54 8.09 14.94
C PHE A 152 -19.82 7.49 15.48
N PHE A 153 -19.69 6.36 16.16
CA PHE A 153 -20.80 5.61 16.71
C PHE A 153 -20.62 5.41 18.20
N THR A 154 -21.73 5.49 18.92
CA THR A 154 -21.80 5.17 20.35
C THR A 154 -22.73 3.98 20.57
N LYS A 155 -22.32 3.08 21.46
CA LYS A 155 -23.09 1.88 21.81
C LYS A 155 -24.38 2.25 22.53
N GLU A 156 -25.51 1.69 22.09
CA GLU A 156 -26.84 2.08 22.59
C GLU A 156 -27.05 1.81 24.09
N ASN A 157 -26.39 0.79 24.66
CA ASN A 157 -26.47 0.46 26.08
C ASN A 157 -25.50 1.25 26.99
N SER A 158 -24.84 2.29 26.47
CA SER A 158 -24.06 3.19 27.33
C SER A 158 -25.04 4.05 28.14
N THR A 159 -24.82 4.17 29.46
CA THR A 159 -25.72 4.82 30.44
C THR A 159 -25.91 6.34 30.24
N ASN A 160 -25.44 6.89 29.13
CA ASN A 160 -25.55 8.31 28.81
C ASN A 160 -26.75 8.50 27.87
N GLU A 161 -27.57 9.53 28.14
CA GLU A 161 -28.62 9.97 27.22
C GLU A 161 -28.08 10.09 25.79
N LYS A 162 -28.92 9.80 24.78
CA LYS A 162 -28.60 9.95 23.35
C LYS A 162 -28.30 11.42 23.04
N GLN A 163 -27.09 11.88 23.33
CA GLN A 163 -26.63 13.23 23.05
C GLN A 163 -25.88 13.22 21.73
N VAL A 164 -26.57 13.67 20.68
CA VAL A 164 -25.93 13.99 19.40
C VAL A 164 -24.92 15.10 19.66
N GLN A 165 -23.63 14.80 19.50
CA GLN A 165 -22.57 15.80 19.65
C GLN A 165 -22.51 16.66 18.38
N LYS A 166 -22.11 17.92 18.55
CA LYS A 166 -21.91 18.83 17.41
C LYS A 166 -20.86 18.25 16.46
N SER A 167 -21.17 18.22 15.17
CA SER A 167 -20.23 17.76 14.15
C SER A 167 -18.95 18.61 14.14
N ILE A 168 -17.83 17.96 13.83
CA ILE A 168 -16.51 18.58 13.82
C ILE A 168 -16.14 18.91 12.39
N ASP A 169 -15.82 20.16 12.13
CA ASP A 169 -15.21 20.57 10.87
C ASP A 169 -13.69 20.61 11.03
N TYR A 170 -13.01 19.54 10.59
CA TYR A 170 -11.56 19.44 10.75
C TYR A 170 -10.82 20.51 9.93
N THR A 171 -11.43 21.03 8.86
CA THR A 171 -10.81 22.07 8.04
C THR A 171 -10.53 23.34 8.86
N GLN A 172 -11.39 23.64 9.83
CA GLN A 172 -11.28 24.80 10.73
C GLN A 172 -10.30 24.56 11.89
N LEU A 173 -10.04 23.30 12.24
CA LEU A 173 -9.11 22.92 13.32
C LEU A 173 -7.68 22.70 12.85
N ALA A 174 -7.52 22.35 11.57
CA ALA A 174 -6.23 21.99 11.00
C ALA A 174 -5.28 23.19 10.98
N SER A 175 -4.02 22.96 11.38
CA SER A 175 -2.95 23.94 11.16
C SER A 175 -2.72 24.21 9.67
N GLU A 176 -2.10 25.33 9.34
CA GLU A 176 -1.73 25.69 7.97
C GLU A 176 -0.95 24.56 7.26
N LYS A 177 -0.01 23.92 7.96
CA LYS A 177 0.75 22.77 7.44
C LYS A 177 -0.15 21.57 7.13
N GLU A 178 -1.13 21.29 7.97
CA GLU A 178 -2.09 20.19 7.74
C GLU A 178 -3.03 20.50 6.58
N GLN A 179 -3.48 21.74 6.45
CA GLN A 179 -4.27 22.20 5.32
C GLN A 179 -3.46 22.08 4.02
N GLU A 180 -2.19 22.51 4.03
CA GLU A 180 -1.31 22.41 2.88
C GLU A 180 -1.11 20.95 2.42
N VAL A 181 -0.84 20.05 3.38
CA VAL A 181 -0.68 18.61 3.07
C VAL A 181 -1.92 18.03 2.41
N ARG A 182 -3.14 18.43 2.84
CA ARG A 182 -4.40 17.96 2.25
C ARG A 182 -4.78 18.66 0.95
N ALA A 183 -4.28 19.87 0.73
CA ALA A 183 -4.60 20.69 -0.43
C ALA A 183 -3.85 20.27 -1.70
N LYS A 184 -2.72 19.56 -1.56
CA LYS A 184 -1.81 19.24 -2.66
C LYS A 184 -1.56 17.74 -2.72
N SER A 185 -1.82 17.16 -3.89
CA SER A 185 -1.46 15.78 -4.24
C SER A 185 -0.75 15.76 -5.59
N GLY A 186 0.31 14.97 -5.73
CA GLY A 186 1.01 14.78 -6.99
C GLY A 186 1.49 13.37 -7.20
N LEU A 187 1.52 12.90 -8.45
CA LEU A 187 1.89 11.55 -8.85
C LEU A 187 3.02 11.62 -9.88
N LEU A 188 4.14 10.95 -9.59
CA LEU A 188 5.12 10.53 -10.58
C LEU A 188 4.81 9.09 -11.02
N LEU A 189 4.33 8.95 -12.26
CA LEU A 189 3.99 7.67 -12.86
C LEU A 189 5.07 7.29 -13.89
N GLY A 190 5.86 6.28 -13.60
CA GLY A 190 6.84 5.73 -14.53
C GLY A 190 6.20 4.70 -15.45
N LEU A 191 6.46 4.86 -16.74
CA LEU A 191 5.95 4.03 -17.81
C LEU A 191 7.11 3.42 -18.59
N LYS A 192 6.89 2.20 -19.06
CA LYS A 192 7.80 1.43 -19.91
C LYS A 192 7.12 1.11 -21.21
N SER A 193 7.75 1.43 -22.34
CA SER A 193 7.35 0.95 -23.67
C SER A 193 8.55 0.24 -24.28
N ASN A 194 8.48 -1.09 -24.34
CA ASN A 194 9.60 -1.97 -24.70
C ASN A 194 10.84 -1.72 -23.81
N ASN A 195 11.90 -1.12 -24.36
CA ASN A 195 13.14 -0.77 -23.66
C ASN A 195 13.27 0.75 -23.40
N SER A 196 12.23 1.54 -23.70
CA SER A 196 12.19 2.98 -23.41
C SER A 196 11.31 3.26 -22.20
N TYR A 197 11.69 4.27 -21.42
CA TYR A 197 10.99 4.67 -20.22
C TYR A 197 10.69 6.16 -20.26
N ARG A 198 9.57 6.54 -19.65
CA ARG A 198 9.22 7.94 -19.37
C ARG A 198 8.54 8.04 -18.03
N THR A 199 8.57 9.21 -17.43
CA THR A 199 7.84 9.55 -16.22
C THR A 199 6.84 10.65 -16.53
N ILE A 200 5.60 10.47 -16.08
CA ILE A 200 4.54 11.47 -16.18
C ILE A 200 4.31 12.06 -14.80
N TRP A 201 4.28 13.37 -14.72
CA TRP A 201 3.85 14.11 -13.55
C TRP A 201 2.41 14.60 -13.72
N VAL A 202 1.56 14.24 -12.76
CA VAL A 202 0.19 14.74 -12.62
C VAL A 202 0.05 15.33 -11.23
N SER A 203 -0.57 16.50 -11.10
CA SER A 203 -0.81 17.07 -9.77
C SER A 203 -2.11 17.85 -9.69
N GLN A 204 -2.64 17.93 -8.47
CA GLN A 204 -3.82 18.69 -8.11
C GLN A 204 -3.49 19.58 -6.91
N VAL A 205 -3.80 20.87 -7.02
CA VAL A 205 -3.63 21.87 -5.96
C VAL A 205 -4.96 22.55 -5.72
N ASN A 206 -5.45 22.54 -4.48
CA ASN A 206 -6.74 23.13 -4.09
C ASN A 206 -7.89 22.69 -5.02
N ASN A 207 -8.00 21.38 -5.26
CA ASN A 207 -8.99 20.77 -6.16
C ASN A 207 -8.91 21.20 -7.64
N LYS A 208 -7.78 21.78 -8.09
CA LYS A 208 -7.53 22.12 -9.50
C LYS A 208 -6.37 21.32 -10.04
N PHE A 209 -6.59 20.66 -11.18
CA PHE A 209 -5.51 19.96 -11.90
C PHE A 209 -4.54 20.97 -12.50
N MET A 210 -3.25 20.68 -12.33
CA MET A 210 -2.16 21.47 -12.89
C MET A 210 -1.68 20.86 -14.22
N ASP A 211 -0.83 21.59 -14.95
CA ASP A 211 -0.25 21.09 -16.20
C ASP A 211 0.50 19.77 -16.01
N ILE A 212 0.33 18.88 -16.98
CA ILE A 212 1.05 17.61 -17.05
C ILE A 212 2.48 17.88 -17.56
N ALA A 213 3.45 17.16 -17.02
CA ALA A 213 4.80 17.16 -17.53
C ALA A 213 5.28 15.73 -17.80
N GLU A 214 6.11 15.57 -18.83
CA GLU A 214 6.71 14.30 -19.24
C GLU A 214 8.23 14.43 -19.19
N ILE A 215 8.88 13.46 -18.56
CA ILE A 215 10.34 13.37 -18.42
C ILE A 215 10.79 12.06 -19.06
N ASN A 216 11.90 12.07 -19.80
CA ASN A 216 12.54 10.85 -20.25
C ASN A 216 13.11 10.07 -19.06
N ASP A 217 13.14 8.74 -19.19
CA ASP A 217 13.58 7.79 -18.18
C ASP A 217 12.66 7.74 -16.94
N ILE A 218 13.01 6.86 -15.99
CA ILE A 218 12.34 6.78 -14.70
C ILE A 218 12.95 7.83 -13.77
N LEU A 219 12.16 8.85 -13.38
CA LEU A 219 12.51 9.86 -12.38
C LEU A 219 11.99 9.41 -11.01
N LEU A 220 12.87 8.85 -10.20
CA LEU A 220 12.51 8.26 -8.91
C LEU A 220 12.81 9.22 -7.75
N PRO A 221 11.80 9.62 -6.95
CA PRO A 221 12.02 10.36 -5.72
C PRO A 221 12.55 9.45 -4.60
N ARG A 222 13.57 9.89 -3.87
CA ARG A 222 14.11 9.22 -2.68
C ARG A 222 14.34 10.22 -1.55
N ILE A 223 14.57 9.73 -0.34
CA ILE A 223 14.93 10.57 0.83
C ILE A 223 16.20 11.40 0.54
N SER A 224 17.15 10.85 -0.23
CA SER A 224 18.39 11.51 -0.64
C SER A 224 18.23 12.47 -1.84
N GLY A 225 17.02 12.69 -2.32
CA GLY A 225 16.72 13.45 -3.53
C GLY A 225 16.31 12.57 -4.69
N PHE A 226 16.36 13.11 -5.91
CA PHE A 226 15.89 12.42 -7.10
C PHE A 226 16.97 11.57 -7.76
N TRP A 227 16.56 10.44 -8.30
CA TRP A 227 17.41 9.53 -9.07
C TRP A 227 16.83 9.32 -10.45
N LYS A 228 17.69 9.11 -11.44
CA LYS A 228 17.31 8.53 -12.73
C LYS A 228 17.66 7.06 -12.76
N ILE A 229 16.77 6.27 -13.36
CA ILE A 229 16.97 4.85 -13.60
C ILE A 229 16.73 4.56 -15.07
N GLY A 230 17.60 3.76 -15.66
CA GLY A 230 17.47 3.35 -17.06
C GLY A 230 18.08 1.99 -17.35
N THR A 231 17.66 1.42 -18.48
CA THR A 231 18.24 0.21 -19.05
C THR A 231 18.16 0.27 -20.57
N ASP A 232 19.20 -0.25 -21.24
CA ASP A 232 19.22 -0.48 -22.69
C ASP A 232 18.95 -1.96 -23.07
N GLY A 233 18.66 -2.81 -22.08
CA GLY A 233 18.51 -4.26 -22.22
C GLY A 233 19.79 -5.05 -21.92
N THR A 234 20.95 -4.40 -21.93
CA THR A 234 22.27 -5.00 -21.67
C THR A 234 22.99 -4.37 -20.48
N SER A 235 22.56 -3.18 -20.08
CA SER A 235 23.02 -2.49 -18.88
C SER A 235 21.84 -1.94 -18.08
N LEU A 236 21.97 -1.99 -16.77
CA LEU A 236 21.04 -1.37 -15.81
C LEU A 236 21.82 -0.33 -15.03
N TRP A 237 21.26 0.88 -14.90
CA TRP A 237 21.89 1.93 -14.12
C TRP A 237 20.89 2.72 -13.29
N ALA A 238 21.38 3.23 -12.15
CA ALA A 238 20.67 4.15 -11.28
C ALA A 238 21.66 5.21 -10.78
N ALA A 239 21.28 6.49 -10.85
CA ALA A 239 22.15 7.59 -10.47
C ALA A 239 21.37 8.74 -9.81
N PRO A 240 21.92 9.36 -8.74
CA PRO A 240 21.34 10.58 -8.17
C PRO A 240 21.45 11.76 -9.13
N ILE A 241 20.46 12.64 -9.09
CA ILE A 241 20.44 13.92 -9.82
C ILE A 241 20.87 15.03 -8.85
N THR A 242 22.04 15.63 -9.06
CA THR A 242 22.46 16.84 -8.33
C THR A 242 22.73 17.97 -9.30
N SER A 243 22.08 19.12 -9.11
CA SER A 243 22.28 20.35 -9.91
C SER A 243 22.36 20.11 -11.43
N ASN A 244 21.24 19.71 -12.05
CA ASN A 244 21.01 19.52 -13.49
C ASN A 244 21.97 18.61 -14.28
N THR A 245 22.94 17.98 -13.62
CA THR A 245 23.82 16.97 -14.21
C THR A 245 23.74 15.68 -13.43
N ILE A 246 23.72 14.54 -14.14
CA ILE A 246 23.99 13.25 -13.51
C ILE A 246 25.42 13.33 -12.97
N LYS A 247 25.65 13.00 -11.70
CA LYS A 247 27.03 12.90 -11.20
C LYS A 247 27.75 11.79 -11.97
N ASP A 248 28.66 12.18 -12.86
CA ASP A 248 29.59 11.28 -13.55
C ASP A 248 30.80 10.88 -12.69
N SER A 249 30.82 11.22 -11.39
CA SER A 249 31.78 10.58 -10.50
C SER A 249 31.46 9.09 -10.46
N ASN A 250 32.33 8.26 -11.05
CA ASN A 250 32.20 6.79 -11.19
C ASN A 250 31.75 6.05 -9.91
N ASN A 251 31.81 6.67 -8.73
CA ASN A 251 31.42 6.08 -7.46
C ASN A 251 29.91 6.24 -7.12
N ASP A 252 29.21 7.23 -7.66
CA ASP A 252 27.80 7.52 -7.29
C ASP A 252 26.80 6.84 -8.25
N ILE A 253 27.24 6.44 -9.45
CA ILE A 253 26.42 5.71 -10.42
C ILE A 253 26.47 4.21 -10.09
N GLN A 254 25.33 3.64 -9.73
CA GLN A 254 25.18 2.19 -9.66
C GLN A 254 24.94 1.68 -11.07
N ARG A 255 25.87 0.87 -11.61
CA ARG A 255 25.75 0.30 -12.96
C ARG A 255 26.10 -1.16 -13.01
N VAL A 256 25.26 -1.95 -13.66
CA VAL A 256 25.50 -3.35 -14.00
C VAL A 256 25.54 -3.46 -15.53
N GLN A 257 26.55 -4.14 -16.06
CA GLN A 257 26.76 -4.34 -17.51
C GLN A 257 26.73 -5.83 -17.84
N ASN A 258 26.71 -6.16 -19.14
CA ASN A 258 26.69 -7.53 -19.66
C ASN A 258 25.46 -8.32 -19.18
N LEU A 259 24.35 -7.62 -18.95
CA LEU A 259 23.06 -8.24 -18.71
C LEU A 259 22.47 -8.72 -20.04
N GLN A 260 21.57 -9.70 -19.97
CA GLN A 260 20.87 -10.20 -21.14
C GLN A 260 19.38 -9.89 -20.97
N ASP A 261 18.85 -9.08 -21.89
CA ASP A 261 17.43 -8.74 -21.98
C ASP A 261 16.82 -8.20 -20.68
N VAL A 262 17.57 -7.37 -19.94
CA VAL A 262 17.11 -6.83 -18.66
C VAL A 262 16.08 -5.73 -18.85
N SER A 263 14.95 -5.84 -18.17
CA SER A 263 13.91 -4.82 -18.18
C SER A 263 13.40 -4.53 -16.79
N VAL A 264 13.07 -3.26 -16.51
CA VAL A 264 12.51 -2.84 -15.22
C VAL A 264 11.03 -3.22 -15.19
N LEU A 265 10.60 -3.82 -14.09
CA LEU A 265 9.20 -4.18 -13.82
C LEU A 265 8.59 -3.28 -12.75
N PHE A 266 9.40 -2.84 -11.78
CA PHE A 266 8.98 -1.99 -10.69
C PHE A 266 10.14 -1.13 -10.19
N ALA A 267 9.89 0.13 -9.88
CA ALA A 267 10.82 1.02 -9.17
C ALA A 267 10.11 1.65 -7.97
N GLY A 268 10.56 1.29 -6.77
CA GLY A 268 10.16 1.89 -5.50
C GLY A 268 11.31 2.70 -4.89
N ASN A 269 11.08 3.28 -3.71
CA ASN A 269 12.03 4.23 -3.11
C ASN A 269 13.42 3.63 -2.85
N ASP A 270 13.49 2.35 -2.46
CA ASP A 270 14.73 1.69 -2.06
C ASP A 270 15.08 0.47 -2.92
N PHE A 271 14.15 -0.01 -3.73
CA PHE A 271 14.28 -1.26 -4.48
C PHE A 271 13.81 -1.12 -5.92
N ILE A 272 14.44 -1.88 -6.80
CA ILE A 272 14.04 -2.05 -8.18
C ILE A 272 13.79 -3.54 -8.47
N CYS A 273 12.72 -3.85 -9.18
CA CYS A 273 12.47 -5.18 -9.71
C CYS A 273 12.84 -5.23 -11.19
N VAL A 274 13.59 -6.25 -11.58
CA VAL A 274 13.99 -6.48 -12.97
C VAL A 274 13.64 -7.89 -13.43
N ASP A 275 13.36 -8.01 -14.73
CA ASP A 275 13.21 -9.28 -15.45
C ASP A 275 14.37 -9.41 -16.43
N ASN A 276 15.13 -10.51 -16.36
CA ASN A 276 16.20 -10.85 -17.30
C ASN A 276 15.86 -12.08 -18.17
N LYS A 277 14.56 -12.31 -18.41
CA LYS A 277 13.92 -13.49 -19.03
C LYS A 277 14.04 -14.78 -18.23
N LYS A 278 15.12 -14.98 -17.47
CA LYS A 278 15.36 -16.19 -16.67
C LYS A 278 14.80 -16.08 -15.26
N ASN A 279 15.08 -14.96 -14.61
CA ASN A 279 14.76 -14.70 -13.21
C ASN A 279 14.09 -13.33 -13.07
N LEU A 280 13.17 -13.26 -12.12
CA LEU A 280 12.70 -12.04 -11.50
C LEU A 280 13.61 -11.73 -10.32
N GLN A 281 14.14 -10.51 -10.25
CA GLN A 281 15.05 -10.11 -9.19
C GLN A 281 14.64 -8.78 -8.60
N VAL A 282 14.61 -8.69 -7.27
CA VAL A 282 14.47 -7.43 -6.54
C VAL A 282 15.83 -7.03 -6.00
N LEU A 283 16.32 -5.87 -6.42
CA LEU A 283 17.66 -5.37 -6.11
C LEU A 283 17.56 -4.08 -5.29
N PRO A 284 18.39 -3.89 -4.25
CA PRO A 284 18.53 -2.60 -3.60
C PRO A 284 19.09 -1.56 -4.57
N LEU A 285 18.48 -0.38 -4.65
CA LEU A 285 18.93 0.68 -5.55
C LEU A 285 20.35 1.16 -5.26
N ASP A 286 20.73 1.17 -3.98
CA ASP A 286 22.08 1.56 -3.54
C ASP A 286 23.15 0.50 -3.83
N ASN A 287 22.76 -0.71 -4.24
CA ASN A 287 23.68 -1.79 -4.55
C ASN A 287 23.13 -2.73 -5.64
N LEU A 288 23.03 -2.23 -6.88
CA LEU A 288 22.53 -3.00 -8.02
C LEU A 288 23.39 -4.24 -8.36
N LYS A 289 24.67 -4.23 -7.97
CA LYS A 289 25.60 -5.37 -8.15
C LYS A 289 25.47 -6.43 -7.04
N GLY A 290 24.70 -6.13 -5.99
CA GLY A 290 24.54 -6.98 -4.82
C GLY A 290 23.69 -8.22 -5.08
N HIS A 291 23.50 -9.00 -4.03
CA HIS A 291 22.61 -10.16 -4.08
C HIS A 291 21.14 -9.71 -4.16
N PRO A 292 20.30 -10.38 -4.98
CA PRO A 292 18.87 -10.16 -4.96
C PRO A 292 18.28 -10.37 -3.57
N LEU A 293 17.29 -9.55 -3.24
CA LEU A 293 16.61 -9.59 -1.96
C LEU A 293 15.88 -10.93 -1.80
N GLU A 294 16.10 -11.59 -0.67
CA GLU A 294 15.32 -12.76 -0.29
C GLU A 294 13.90 -12.35 0.12
N LEU A 295 12.90 -13.06 -0.40
CA LEU A 295 11.49 -12.85 -0.12
C LEU A 295 11.18 -12.98 1.37
N SER A 296 11.87 -13.84 2.10
CA SER A 296 11.72 -13.98 3.56
C SER A 296 12.07 -12.69 4.31
N LYS A 297 13.06 -11.92 3.84
CA LYS A 297 13.56 -10.70 4.49
C LYS A 297 12.58 -9.53 4.39
N ILE A 298 11.71 -9.49 3.37
CA ILE A 298 10.74 -8.39 3.25
C ILE A 298 9.62 -8.49 4.28
N PHE A 299 9.22 -9.72 4.63
CA PHE A 299 8.17 -9.97 5.62
C PHE A 299 8.68 -9.82 7.06
N VAL A 300 9.92 -10.24 7.35
CA VAL A 300 10.53 -10.06 8.68
C VAL A 300 10.71 -8.57 9.03
N ARG A 301 10.99 -7.71 8.05
CA ARG A 301 11.09 -6.26 8.27
C ARG A 301 9.77 -5.61 8.71
N GLU A 302 8.63 -6.27 8.51
CA GLU A 302 7.33 -5.82 9.03
C GLU A 302 6.95 -6.48 10.37
N GLU A 303 7.66 -7.53 10.79
CA GLU A 303 7.42 -8.19 12.09
C GLU A 303 7.77 -7.28 13.29
N ASP A 304 8.46 -6.17 13.05
CA ASP A 304 8.66 -5.10 14.02
C ASP A 304 7.71 -3.92 13.79
N LYS A 305 6.73 -3.80 14.71
CA LYS A 305 5.70 -2.76 14.91
C LYS A 305 4.28 -3.05 14.36
N TYR A 306 3.57 -3.89 15.14
CA TYR A 306 2.12 -3.84 15.41
C TYR A 306 1.13 -4.49 14.44
N SER A 307 1.47 -5.43 13.57
CA SER A 307 0.43 -6.00 12.66
C SER A 307 0.66 -7.44 12.21
N ILE A 308 0.79 -8.36 13.17
CA ILE A 308 0.64 -9.79 12.89
C ILE A 308 -0.85 -10.08 12.74
N ASP A 309 -1.35 -10.03 11.51
CA ASP A 309 -2.53 -10.81 11.12
C ASP A 309 -2.67 -11.01 9.60
N GLY A 310 -1.79 -10.42 8.77
CA GLY A 310 -1.94 -10.38 7.31
C GLY A 310 -1.48 -11.61 6.53
N LEU A 311 -0.38 -12.24 6.93
CA LEU A 311 0.28 -13.28 6.13
C LEU A 311 0.21 -14.62 6.84
N SER A 312 -0.51 -15.56 6.24
CA SER A 312 -0.56 -16.94 6.71
C SER A 312 0.85 -17.54 6.68
N ASN A 313 1.19 -18.38 7.67
CA ASN A 313 2.42 -19.20 7.66
C ASN A 313 2.59 -19.95 6.32
N ASP A 314 1.49 -20.26 5.63
CA ASP A 314 1.46 -20.87 4.30
C ASP A 314 2.13 -20.01 3.21
N THR A 315 2.07 -18.69 3.29
CA THR A 315 2.72 -17.78 2.31
C THR A 315 4.25 -17.81 2.45
N ILE A 316 4.76 -17.88 3.68
CA ILE A 316 6.20 -18.01 3.96
C ILE A 316 6.69 -19.41 3.59
N THR A 317 5.90 -20.45 3.83
CA THR A 317 6.22 -21.82 3.40
C THR A 317 6.26 -21.93 1.86
N LYS A 318 5.27 -21.36 1.16
CA LYS A 318 5.28 -21.23 -0.31
C LYS A 318 6.43 -20.36 -0.82
N ALA A 319 6.82 -19.30 -0.12
CA ALA A 319 7.99 -18.50 -0.49
C ALA A 319 9.28 -19.33 -0.48
N LYS A 320 9.46 -20.17 0.55
CA LYS A 320 10.65 -21.03 0.71
C LYS A 320 10.74 -22.15 -0.33
N GLU A 321 9.61 -22.67 -0.78
CA GLU A 321 9.54 -23.78 -1.75
C GLU A 321 9.88 -23.37 -3.21
N PHE A 322 9.92 -22.08 -3.54
CA PHE A 322 9.93 -21.60 -4.93
C PHE A 322 11.12 -20.70 -5.33
N SER A 323 12.22 -20.74 -4.55
CA SER A 323 13.41 -19.87 -4.66
C SER A 323 13.20 -18.51 -4.01
N GLU A 324 13.89 -18.28 -2.88
CA GLU A 324 13.75 -17.03 -2.09
C GLU A 324 14.15 -15.77 -2.87
N THR A 325 14.84 -15.88 -4.01
CA THR A 325 15.37 -14.75 -4.79
C THR A 325 14.78 -14.62 -6.19
N ASN A 326 13.87 -15.51 -6.62
CA ASN A 326 13.22 -15.47 -7.93
C ASN A 326 11.77 -14.96 -7.84
N TRP A 327 11.63 -13.69 -7.47
CA TRP A 327 10.36 -13.03 -7.27
C TRP A 327 10.43 -11.57 -7.72
N GLY A 328 9.26 -10.97 -7.92
CA GLY A 328 9.14 -9.58 -8.35
C GLY A 328 7.85 -8.93 -7.92
N VAL A 329 7.77 -7.63 -8.21
CA VAL A 329 6.61 -6.78 -7.91
C VAL A 329 5.93 -6.42 -9.22
N PHE A 330 4.62 -6.63 -9.28
CA PHE A 330 3.80 -6.43 -10.49
C PHE A 330 2.59 -5.58 -10.16
N ARG A 331 2.06 -4.89 -11.16
CA ARG A 331 0.85 -4.09 -10.99
C ARG A 331 -0.38 -4.86 -11.46
N ARG A 332 -1.42 -4.94 -10.62
CA ARG A 332 -2.71 -5.55 -10.99
C ARG A 332 -3.87 -4.96 -10.20
N GLY A 333 -4.86 -4.40 -10.91
CA GLY A 333 -6.20 -4.13 -10.37
C GLY A 333 -6.21 -3.23 -9.12
N GLY A 334 -5.48 -2.11 -9.15
CA GLY A 334 -5.40 -1.15 -8.06
C GLY A 334 -4.28 -1.35 -7.04
N ARG A 335 -3.51 -2.44 -7.10
CA ARG A 335 -2.39 -2.71 -6.18
C ARG A 335 -1.11 -3.22 -6.85
N TRP A 336 -0.01 -3.08 -6.13
CA TRP A 336 1.23 -3.83 -6.34
C TRP A 336 1.13 -5.21 -5.68
N ILE A 337 1.38 -6.25 -6.45
CA ILE A 337 1.34 -7.66 -6.02
C ILE A 337 2.73 -8.28 -6.11
N LEU A 338 3.02 -9.24 -5.23
CA LEU A 338 4.24 -10.03 -5.28
C LEU A 338 3.99 -11.30 -6.08
N ARG A 339 4.88 -11.61 -7.04
CA ARG A 339 4.80 -12.84 -7.85
C ARG A 339 6.14 -13.55 -7.89
N GLY A 340 6.11 -14.87 -7.81
CA GLY A 340 7.27 -15.73 -7.95
C GLY A 340 7.33 -16.38 -9.33
N ARG A 341 8.52 -16.78 -9.76
CA ARG A 341 8.74 -17.49 -11.03
C ARG A 341 9.49 -18.80 -10.78
N LYS A 342 8.95 -19.92 -11.25
CA LYS A 342 9.58 -21.25 -11.18
C LYS A 342 9.83 -21.79 -12.57
N LYS A 343 11.05 -22.27 -12.82
CA LYS A 343 11.39 -22.97 -14.07
C LYS A 343 10.67 -24.31 -14.11
N LEU A 344 10.05 -24.64 -15.24
CA LEU A 344 9.45 -25.95 -15.47
C LEU A 344 10.54 -26.98 -15.79
N ILE A 345 10.39 -28.21 -15.30
CA ILE A 345 11.40 -29.27 -15.47
C ILE A 345 11.41 -29.77 -16.93
N ASP A 346 10.23 -29.83 -17.57
CA ASP A 346 10.03 -30.50 -18.85
C ASP A 346 9.91 -29.54 -20.05
N ASN A 347 10.10 -28.23 -19.86
CA ASN A 347 10.04 -27.21 -20.91
C ASN A 347 10.94 -26.01 -20.57
N ASP A 348 11.42 -25.28 -21.57
CA ASP A 348 12.12 -23.99 -21.41
C ASP A 348 11.18 -22.84 -20.96
N GLY A 349 10.00 -23.18 -20.44
CA GLY A 349 9.00 -22.25 -19.94
C GLY A 349 9.09 -22.01 -18.43
N PHE A 350 8.44 -20.93 -17.99
CA PHE A 350 8.30 -20.59 -16.59
C PHE A 350 6.84 -20.64 -16.15
N LYS A 351 6.61 -21.03 -14.90
CA LYS A 351 5.33 -20.85 -14.24
C LYS A 351 5.45 -19.70 -13.25
N GLU A 352 4.63 -18.68 -13.45
CA GLU A 352 4.47 -17.58 -12.50
C GLU A 352 3.27 -17.83 -11.59
N PHE A 353 3.37 -17.40 -10.34
CA PHE A 353 2.32 -17.55 -9.34
C PHE A 353 2.31 -16.37 -8.39
N ASP A 354 1.15 -16.06 -7.84
CA ASP A 354 0.99 -14.95 -6.91
C ASP A 354 1.44 -15.40 -5.50
N ILE A 355 2.20 -14.52 -4.84
CA ILE A 355 2.67 -14.70 -3.46
C ILE A 355 1.80 -13.90 -2.51
N ALA A 356 1.66 -12.59 -2.77
CA ALA A 356 0.88 -11.68 -1.93
C ALA A 356 0.17 -10.63 -2.79
N TYR A 357 -1.08 -10.34 -2.44
CA TYR A 357 -1.92 -9.39 -3.18
C TYR A 357 -1.67 -7.92 -2.81
N ALA A 358 -0.99 -7.67 -1.69
CA ALA A 358 -0.56 -6.33 -1.31
C ALA A 358 0.94 -6.37 -1.01
N ALA A 359 1.70 -5.54 -1.72
CA ALA A 359 3.11 -5.37 -1.42
C ALA A 359 3.27 -4.73 -0.02
N PRO A 360 4.26 -5.16 0.78
CA PRO A 360 4.53 -4.56 2.07
C PRO A 360 4.87 -3.07 1.94
N LYS A 361 4.63 -2.31 3.02
CA LYS A 361 4.91 -0.85 3.07
C LYS A 361 6.41 -0.56 2.92
N SER A 362 7.26 -1.54 3.20
CA SER A 362 8.70 -1.47 2.97
C SER A 362 9.10 -1.46 1.48
N LEU A 363 8.21 -1.85 0.56
CA LEU A 363 8.42 -1.77 -0.88
C LEU A 363 7.64 -0.64 -1.53
N THR A 364 6.40 -0.40 -1.08
CA THR A 364 5.46 0.53 -1.72
C THR A 364 4.88 1.48 -0.69
N THR A 365 4.75 2.75 -1.08
CA THR A 365 4.04 3.76 -0.28
C THR A 365 2.79 4.19 -1.02
N TYR A 366 1.68 4.38 -0.29
CA TYR A 366 0.40 4.81 -0.84
C TYR A 366 -0.15 3.91 -1.98
N ASP A 367 -0.14 2.59 -1.78
CA ASP A 367 -0.68 1.57 -2.70
C ASP A 367 -2.15 1.17 -2.38
N GLU A 368 -2.90 2.07 -1.73
CA GLU A 368 -4.30 1.83 -1.43
C GLU A 368 -5.20 2.43 -2.51
N LEU A 369 -6.10 1.61 -3.06
CA LEU A 369 -7.08 2.07 -4.03
C LEU A 369 -8.36 2.55 -3.34
N TYR A 370 -8.75 3.78 -3.64
CA TYR A 370 -10.02 4.40 -3.29
C TYR A 370 -10.53 5.30 -4.43
N PRO A 371 -11.82 5.24 -4.81
CA PRO A 371 -12.83 4.28 -4.37
C PRO A 371 -12.55 2.87 -4.89
N SER A 372 -13.42 1.90 -4.58
CA SER A 372 -13.22 0.52 -5.01
C SER A 372 -13.16 0.40 -6.54
N PHE A 373 -12.45 -0.62 -7.04
CA PHE A 373 -12.30 -0.81 -8.48
C PHE A 373 -13.64 -1.02 -9.20
N ASN A 374 -14.65 -1.58 -8.51
CA ASN A 374 -16.01 -1.70 -9.03
C ASN A 374 -16.65 -0.34 -9.30
N ILE A 375 -16.49 0.63 -8.39
CA ILE A 375 -16.98 2.00 -8.58
C ILE A 375 -16.28 2.64 -9.79
N ILE A 376 -14.97 2.42 -9.93
CA ILE A 376 -14.21 2.92 -11.08
C ILE A 376 -14.75 2.32 -12.38
N LYS A 377 -14.96 1.00 -12.42
CA LYS A 377 -15.51 0.28 -13.59
C LYS A 377 -16.93 0.69 -13.96
N THR A 378 -17.74 1.14 -13.01
CA THR A 378 -19.09 1.67 -13.29
C THR A 378 -19.04 2.98 -14.09
N LYS A 379 -18.08 3.88 -13.79
CA LYS A 379 -17.91 5.15 -14.52
C LYS A 379 -17.03 5.01 -15.76
N ILE A 380 -15.99 4.17 -15.70
CA ILE A 380 -14.97 3.96 -16.74
C ILE A 380 -14.82 2.44 -16.97
N PRO A 381 -15.71 1.81 -17.76
CA PRO A 381 -15.70 0.36 -18.00
C PRO A 381 -14.39 -0.18 -18.57
N GLU A 382 -13.68 0.63 -19.35
CA GLU A 382 -12.38 0.34 -20.00
C GLU A 382 -11.18 0.42 -19.05
N ALA A 383 -11.37 0.74 -17.76
CA ALA A 383 -10.29 0.84 -16.78
C ALA A 383 -9.57 -0.51 -16.61
N VAL A 384 -8.28 -0.57 -16.91
CA VAL A 384 -7.42 -1.75 -16.68
C VAL A 384 -6.75 -1.66 -15.32
N ASP A 385 -6.41 -0.44 -14.89
CA ASP A 385 -5.84 -0.17 -13.59
C ASP A 385 -6.16 1.25 -13.10
N ALA A 386 -5.86 1.57 -11.84
CA ALA A 386 -6.07 2.89 -11.28
C ALA A 386 -5.13 3.19 -10.09
N PHE A 387 -4.80 4.46 -9.89
CA PHE A 387 -3.92 4.96 -8.84
C PHE A 387 -4.62 6.06 -8.06
N SER A 388 -4.78 5.87 -6.75
CA SER A 388 -5.48 6.82 -5.87
C SER A 388 -4.50 7.71 -5.12
N SER A 389 -4.80 9.00 -5.12
CA SER A 389 -4.10 9.97 -4.29
C SER A 389 -4.20 9.65 -2.79
N PRO A 390 -3.15 9.92 -1.99
CA PRO A 390 -3.19 9.76 -0.53
C PRO A 390 -4.27 10.59 0.14
N ASN A 391 -4.59 11.76 -0.42
CA ASN A 391 -5.61 12.67 0.10
C ASN A 391 -7.03 12.31 -0.36
N LYS A 392 -7.19 11.26 -1.17
CA LYS A 392 -8.47 10.85 -1.76
C LYS A 392 -9.15 12.03 -2.48
N ASP A 393 -8.36 12.77 -3.26
CA ASP A 393 -8.78 13.96 -3.99
C ASP A 393 -8.83 13.74 -5.51
N PHE A 394 -7.99 12.88 -6.07
CA PHE A 394 -8.08 12.38 -7.44
C PHE A 394 -7.58 10.96 -7.66
N LEU A 395 -7.90 10.42 -8.83
CA LEU A 395 -7.38 9.17 -9.40
C LEU A 395 -6.69 9.43 -10.74
N VAL A 396 -5.71 8.58 -11.04
CA VAL A 396 -5.26 8.34 -12.41
C VAL A 396 -5.71 6.95 -12.83
N VAL A 397 -6.55 6.86 -13.85
CA VAL A 397 -7.11 5.59 -14.36
C VAL A 397 -6.37 5.21 -15.64
N LEU A 398 -5.82 4.00 -15.67
CA LEU A 398 -5.16 3.41 -16.83
C LEU A 398 -6.17 2.65 -17.67
N THR A 399 -6.19 2.93 -18.97
CA THR A 399 -6.92 2.15 -19.97
C THR A 399 -5.91 1.49 -20.93
N ASP A 400 -6.39 0.76 -21.94
CA ASP A 400 -5.50 0.21 -22.98
C ASP A 400 -4.85 1.29 -23.88
N LYS A 401 -5.36 2.53 -23.85
CA LYS A 401 -4.97 3.59 -24.82
C LYS A 401 -4.44 4.86 -24.18
N GLU A 402 -4.88 5.17 -22.97
CA GLU A 402 -4.61 6.46 -22.32
C GLU A 402 -4.69 6.34 -20.79
N LEU A 403 -4.08 7.32 -20.13
CA LEU A 403 -4.32 7.64 -18.72
C LEU A 403 -5.36 8.75 -18.63
N LEU A 404 -6.30 8.59 -17.72
CA LEU A 404 -7.36 9.56 -17.42
C LEU A 404 -7.16 10.11 -16.01
N THR A 405 -7.21 11.42 -15.84
CA THR A 405 -7.22 12.03 -14.51
C THR A 405 -8.65 12.41 -14.14
N VAL A 406 -9.12 11.97 -12.97
CA VAL A 406 -10.50 12.20 -12.51
C VAL A 406 -10.52 12.61 -11.03
N PRO A 407 -11.27 13.65 -10.64
CA PRO A 407 -11.41 14.03 -9.25
C PRO A 407 -12.28 13.03 -8.50
N ILE A 408 -11.99 12.84 -7.22
CA ILE A 408 -12.80 12.02 -6.31
C ILE A 408 -13.75 12.92 -5.52
N GLN A 409 -15.05 12.63 -5.60
CA GLN A 409 -16.12 13.35 -4.92
C GLN A 409 -16.85 12.39 -3.98
N GLY A 410 -16.47 12.39 -2.70
CA GLY A 410 -16.92 11.39 -1.73
C GLY A 410 -16.56 9.97 -2.20
N ASN A 411 -17.55 9.10 -2.34
CA ASN A 411 -17.38 7.74 -2.88
C ASN A 411 -17.51 7.67 -4.42
N SER A 412 -17.71 8.79 -5.13
CA SER A 412 -17.96 8.83 -6.57
C SER A 412 -16.82 9.50 -7.36
N LEU A 413 -16.86 9.35 -8.68
CA LEU A 413 -15.91 9.97 -9.60
C LEU A 413 -16.56 11.13 -10.33
N GLY A 414 -15.89 12.28 -10.37
CA GLY A 414 -16.25 13.38 -11.25
C GLY A 414 -15.89 13.09 -12.71
N ASP A 415 -15.92 14.13 -13.54
CA ASP A 415 -15.62 14.00 -14.97
C ASP A 415 -14.11 14.04 -15.25
N VAL A 416 -13.71 13.44 -16.37
CA VAL A 416 -12.32 13.40 -16.84
C VAL A 416 -11.80 14.81 -17.06
N GLN A 417 -10.69 15.14 -16.40
CA GLN A 417 -10.06 16.47 -16.46
C GLN A 417 -8.90 16.50 -17.45
N GLN A 418 -8.10 15.43 -17.52
CA GLN A 418 -6.98 15.33 -18.44
C GLN A 418 -6.88 13.92 -19.03
N ARG A 419 -6.33 13.85 -20.25
CA ARG A 419 -6.10 12.63 -21.03
C ARG A 419 -4.67 12.58 -21.50
N ILE A 420 -4.02 11.43 -21.33
CA ILE A 420 -2.61 11.25 -21.67
C ILE A 420 -2.46 9.98 -22.48
N ALA A 421 -2.12 10.12 -23.76
CA ALA A 421 -2.01 8.98 -24.67
C ALA A 421 -0.87 8.04 -24.26
N LEU A 422 -1.15 6.73 -24.24
CA LEU A 422 -0.16 5.69 -24.07
C LEU A 422 0.56 5.40 -25.38
N LYS A 423 1.85 5.11 -25.27
CA LYS A 423 2.63 4.51 -26.36
C LYS A 423 2.23 3.03 -26.50
N ARG A 424 2.58 2.44 -27.64
CA ARG A 424 2.29 1.02 -27.90
C ARG A 424 2.94 0.14 -26.82
N ASN A 425 2.17 -0.80 -26.28
CA ASN A 425 2.59 -1.74 -25.23
C ASN A 425 3.18 -1.05 -23.99
N GLU A 426 2.67 0.14 -23.65
CA GLU A 426 3.17 0.89 -22.51
C GLU A 426 2.57 0.38 -21.20
N THR A 427 3.43 0.07 -20.23
CA THR A 427 3.05 -0.51 -18.94
C THR A 427 3.61 0.31 -17.79
N VAL A 428 2.89 0.36 -16.66
CA VAL A 428 3.32 1.08 -15.47
C VAL A 428 4.41 0.29 -14.72
N VAL A 429 5.49 0.98 -14.37
CA VAL A 429 6.62 0.44 -13.60
C VAL A 429 6.92 1.24 -12.33
N MET A 430 6.28 2.40 -12.13
CA MET A 430 6.48 3.22 -10.93
C MET A 430 5.23 4.06 -10.67
N ALA A 431 4.85 4.19 -9.41
CA ALA A 431 3.82 5.13 -8.96
C ALA A 431 4.24 5.68 -7.59
N ASN A 432 4.66 6.95 -7.55
CA ASN A 432 5.09 7.62 -6.33
C ASN A 432 4.28 8.88 -6.09
N TRP A 433 3.81 9.05 -4.86
CA TRP A 433 2.95 10.16 -4.46
C TRP A 433 3.68 11.20 -3.62
N ALA A 434 3.39 12.47 -3.90
CA ALA A 434 3.78 13.62 -3.09
C ALA A 434 2.54 14.31 -2.51
N THR A 435 2.68 14.86 -1.30
CA THR A 435 1.66 15.69 -0.65
C THR A 435 2.29 16.93 -0.02
N GLY A 436 1.51 18.01 0.10
CA GLY A 436 1.97 19.28 0.67
C GLY A 436 3.19 19.86 -0.06
N HIS A 437 4.17 20.37 0.71
CA HIS A 437 5.39 20.99 0.17
C HIS A 437 6.16 20.12 -0.84
N TYR A 438 6.11 18.79 -0.74
CA TYR A 438 6.78 17.90 -1.70
C TYR A 438 6.20 18.04 -3.11
N VAL A 439 4.92 18.40 -3.26
CA VAL A 439 4.32 18.64 -4.59
C VAL A 439 5.02 19.81 -5.28
N ASP A 440 5.36 20.87 -4.54
CA ASP A 440 6.06 22.03 -5.09
C ASP A 440 7.53 21.71 -5.40
N GLU A 441 8.20 20.95 -4.53
CA GLU A 441 9.59 20.52 -4.76
C GLU A 441 9.71 19.60 -5.98
N TRP A 442 8.79 18.66 -6.12
CA TRP A 442 8.80 17.72 -7.24
C TRP A 442 8.45 18.42 -8.55
N LEU A 443 7.49 19.36 -8.52
CA LEU A 443 7.16 20.18 -9.69
C LEU A 443 8.35 20.99 -10.19
N LYS A 444 9.16 21.57 -9.28
CA LYS A 444 10.42 22.25 -9.66
C LYS A 444 11.35 21.29 -10.38
N LYS A 445 11.57 20.10 -9.81
CA LYS A 445 12.45 19.08 -10.39
C LYS A 445 12.01 18.59 -11.77
N VAL A 446 10.70 18.48 -11.96
CA VAL A 446 10.10 18.00 -13.22
C VAL A 446 10.18 19.05 -14.34
N LYS A 447 10.22 20.34 -13.99
CA LYS A 447 10.34 21.46 -14.93
C LYS A 447 11.78 21.82 -15.32
N GLU A 448 12.75 21.30 -14.58
CA GLU A 448 14.19 21.38 -14.90
C GLU A 448 14.55 20.41 -16.04
#